data_AF-A0A7C4S154-F1
#
_entry.id   AF-A0A7C4S154-F1
#
_cell.length_a   1.000
_cell.length_b   1.000
_cell.length_c   1.000
_cell.angle_alpha   90.00
_cell.angle_beta   90.00
_cell.angle_gamma   90.00
#
_symmetry.space_group_name_H-M   'P 1'
#
loop_
_entity.id
_entity.type
_entity.pdbx_description
1 polymer ?
#
loop_
_entity_poly.entity_id
_entity_poly.type
_entity_poly.pdbx_seq_one_letter_code
_entity_poly.pdbx_strand_id
1 'polypeptide(L)'
;MISQNEFNQSILEILREIEIPILGICYGHQLLAKAFGGEIGKYLEFIERNEEIFILNKEDIFYNLEDKIVAKKSHQEYVIKSSLTKTELEITAVSK
;
A
#
# COMPACT_ATOMS: atom_id res chain seq x y z
N MET A 1 13.66 1.72 -6.35
CA MET A 1 12.98 1.52 -5.05
C MET A 1 12.39 2.84 -4.54
N ILE A 2 11.12 2.85 -4.14
CA ILE A 2 10.44 4.10 -3.75
C ILE A 2 11.05 4.69 -2.47
N SER A 3 11.49 3.85 -1.54
CA SER A 3 12.19 4.26 -0.31
C SER A 3 13.54 4.93 -0.59
N GLN A 4 14.09 4.76 -1.80
CA GLN A 4 15.35 5.35 -2.26
C GLN A 4 15.12 6.52 -3.23
N ASN A 5 13.87 6.98 -3.38
CA ASN A 5 13.45 8.01 -4.34
C ASN A 5 13.74 7.66 -5.81
N GLU A 6 13.82 6.36 -6.13
CA GLU A 6 14.00 5.86 -7.49
C GLU A 6 12.64 5.51 -8.10
N PHE A 7 11.93 6.55 -8.55
CA PHE A 7 10.68 6.47 -9.30
C PHE A 7 10.49 7.76 -10.11
N ASN A 8 9.62 7.74 -11.12
CA ASN A 8 9.32 8.95 -11.87
C ASN A 8 8.44 9.88 -11.04
N GLN A 9 8.95 11.04 -10.63
CA GLN A 9 8.23 12.00 -9.79
C GLN A 9 6.91 12.47 -10.40
N SER A 10 6.84 12.61 -11.73
CA SER A 10 5.61 13.06 -12.40
C SER A 10 4.45 12.09 -12.21
N ILE A 11 4.72 10.83 -11.89
CA ILE A 11 3.65 9.86 -11.62
C ILE A 11 2.85 10.22 -10.38
N LEU A 12 3.45 10.87 -9.38
CA LEU A 12 2.75 11.27 -8.15
C LEU A 12 1.76 12.40 -8.41
N GLU A 13 2.07 13.29 -9.36
CA GLU A 13 1.13 14.33 -9.80
C GLU A 13 -0.04 13.70 -10.56
N ILE A 14 0.26 12.82 -11.53
CA ILE A 14 -0.77 12.11 -12.30
C ILE A 14 -1.72 11.34 -11.38
N LEU A 15 -1.19 10.60 -10.40
CA LEU A 15 -2.01 9.82 -9.46
C LEU A 15 -2.93 10.67 -8.58
N ARG A 16 -2.61 11.95 -8.36
CA ARG A 16 -3.46 12.89 -7.60
C ARG A 16 -4.54 13.55 -8.45
N GLU A 17 -4.32 13.67 -9.76
CA GLU A 17 -5.24 14.35 -10.69
C GLU A 17 -6.22 13.38 -11.37
N ILE A 18 -6.02 12.07 -11.27
CA ILE A 18 -6.93 11.09 -11.87
C ILE A 18 -8.23 11.01 -11.07
N GLU A 19 -9.36 11.24 -11.74
CA GLU A 19 -10.71 11.23 -11.15
C GLU A 19 -11.48 9.91 -11.36
N ILE A 20 -10.82 8.85 -11.84
CA ILE A 20 -11.42 7.51 -11.95
C ILE A 20 -10.86 6.56 -10.87
N PRO A 21 -11.60 5.50 -10.48
CA PRO A 21 -11.10 4.55 -9.49
C PRO A 21 -9.77 3.90 -9.91
N ILE A 22 -8.78 3.88 -9.00
CA ILE A 22 -7.47 3.26 -9.20
C ILE A 22 -7.25 2.16 -8.17
N LEU A 23 -6.83 0.99 -8.64
CA LEU A 23 -6.33 -0.10 -7.79
C LEU A 23 -4.81 -0.22 -7.93
N GLY A 24 -4.07 0.14 -6.87
CA GLY A 24 -2.64 -0.08 -6.79
C GLY A 24 -2.31 -1.42 -6.14
N ILE A 25 -1.48 -2.25 -6.79
CA ILE A 25 -1.04 -3.55 -6.27
C ILE A 25 0.48 -3.53 -6.07
N CYS A 26 0.96 -3.99 -4.91
CA CYS A 26 2.39 -4.07 -4.57
C CYS A 26 3.11 -2.72 -4.79
N TYR A 27 3.91 -2.57 -5.84
CA TYR A 27 4.57 -1.30 -6.19
C TYR A 27 3.57 -0.17 -6.47
N GLY A 28 2.44 -0.48 -7.13
CA GLY A 28 1.38 0.50 -7.36
C GLY A 28 0.74 0.99 -6.07
N HIS A 29 0.56 0.10 -5.08
CA HIS A 29 0.08 0.47 -3.75
C HIS A 29 1.06 1.43 -3.05
N GLN A 30 2.36 1.18 -3.17
CA GLN A 30 3.39 2.05 -2.61
C GLN A 30 3.43 3.43 -3.29
N LEU A 31 3.25 3.49 -4.63
CA LEU A 31 3.15 4.75 -5.35
C LEU A 31 1.92 5.56 -4.92
N LEU A 32 0.76 4.93 -4.75
CA LEU A 32 -0.43 5.59 -4.23
C LEU A 32 -0.18 6.14 -2.84
N ALA A 33 0.33 5.32 -1.92
CA ALA A 33 0.67 5.80 -0.58
C ALA A 33 1.62 7.01 -0.64
N LYS A 34 2.66 6.96 -1.48
CA LYS A 34 3.62 8.06 -1.66
C LYS A 34 2.99 9.33 -2.25
N ALA A 35 2.11 9.18 -3.24
CA ALA A 35 1.44 10.30 -3.91
C ALA A 35 0.58 11.12 -2.93
N PHE A 36 -0.05 10.44 -1.97
CA PHE A 36 -0.89 11.06 -0.93
C PHE A 36 -0.13 11.35 0.37
N GLY A 37 1.21 11.44 0.32
CA GLY A 37 2.04 11.90 1.45
C GLY A 37 2.48 10.80 2.43
N GLY A 38 2.18 9.54 2.17
CA GLY A 38 2.69 8.40 2.91
C GLY A 38 4.19 8.16 2.68
N GLU A 39 4.83 7.52 3.66
CA GLU A 39 6.24 7.18 3.61
C GLU A 39 6.45 5.69 3.33
N ILE A 40 7.48 5.38 2.52
CA ILE A 40 7.86 4.02 2.17
C ILE A 40 9.14 3.65 2.91
N GLY A 41 9.03 2.63 3.75
CA GLY A 41 10.15 2.01 4.44
C GLY A 41 10.71 0.83 3.65
N LYS A 42 11.85 0.31 4.12
CA LYS A 42 12.53 -0.84 3.52
C LYS A 42 12.96 -1.81 4.62
N TYR A 43 12.70 -3.10 4.41
CA TYR A 43 13.22 -4.17 5.24
C TYR A 43 14.68 -4.47 4.87
N LEU A 44 15.46 -4.98 5.83
CA LEU A 44 16.84 -5.39 5.57
C LEU A 44 16.92 -6.53 4.55
N GLU A 45 15.97 -7.46 4.61
CA GLU A 45 15.90 -8.64 3.75
C GLU A 45 14.67 -8.62 2.86
N PHE A 46 14.77 -9.27 1.68
CA PHE A 46 13.63 -9.50 0.81
C PHE A 46 12.68 -10.52 1.46
N ILE A 47 11.39 -10.19 1.51
CA ILE A 47 10.39 -11.07 2.12
C ILE A 47 9.65 -11.83 1.03
N GLU A 48 9.74 -13.16 1.09
CA GLU A 48 8.96 -14.05 0.25
C GLU A 48 8.22 -15.10 1.08
N ARG A 49 6.97 -14.83 1.44
CA ARG A 49 6.14 -15.75 2.24
C ARG A 49 4.66 -15.50 2.04
N ASN A 50 3.83 -16.44 2.47
CA ASN A 50 2.42 -16.16 2.69
C ASN A 50 2.26 -15.41 4.01
N GLU A 51 1.42 -14.38 4.03
CA GLU A 51 1.17 -13.54 5.19
C GLU A 51 -0.34 -13.48 5.45
N GLU A 52 -0.72 -13.57 6.72
CA GLU A 52 -2.09 -13.35 7.15
C GLU A 52 -2.39 -11.86 7.14
N ILE A 53 -3.47 -11.49 6.47
CA ILE A 53 -3.97 -10.12 6.39
C ILE A 53 -5.31 -10.08 7.11
N PHE A 54 -5.43 -9.15 8.05
CA PHE A 54 -6.66 -8.87 8.79
C PHE A 54 -7.38 -7.71 8.09
N ILE A 55 -8.62 -7.96 7.66
CA ILE A 55 -9.47 -6.97 7.02
C ILE A 55 -10.20 -6.18 8.11
N LEU A 56 -10.01 -4.86 8.10
CA LEU A 56 -10.59 -3.93 9.09
C LEU A 56 -11.89 -3.30 8.57
N ASN A 57 -12.03 -3.16 7.25
CA ASN A 57 -13.21 -2.65 6.58
C ASN A 57 -13.59 -3.62 5.43
N LYS A 58 -14.85 -4.07 5.38
CA LYS A 58 -15.36 -5.07 4.42
C LYS A 58 -16.16 -4.45 3.26
N GLU A 59 -15.80 -3.23 2.89
CA GLU A 59 -16.36 -2.49 1.76
C GLU A 59 -15.46 -2.60 0.52
N ASP A 60 -15.93 -2.09 -0.61
CA ASP A 60 -15.22 -2.02 -1.90
C ASP A 60 -14.53 -3.33 -2.32
N ILE A 61 -13.19 -3.31 -2.45
CA ILE A 61 -12.39 -4.44 -2.91
C ILE A 61 -12.35 -5.61 -1.92
N PHE A 62 -12.79 -5.39 -0.67
CA PHE A 62 -12.86 -6.40 0.37
C PHE A 62 -14.28 -6.91 0.62
N TYR A 63 -15.25 -6.49 -0.19
CA TYR A 63 -16.63 -6.96 -0.11
C TYR A 63 -16.70 -8.50 -0.21
N ASN A 64 -17.45 -9.10 0.71
CA ASN A 64 -17.68 -10.55 0.80
C ASN A 64 -16.42 -11.41 1.04
N LEU A 65 -15.30 -10.83 1.44
CA LEU A 65 -14.14 -11.61 1.93
C LEU A 65 -14.30 -11.99 3.40
N GLU A 66 -13.54 -12.97 3.86
CA GLU A 66 -13.42 -13.30 5.28
C GLU A 66 -12.67 -12.21 6.05
N ASP A 67 -12.81 -12.16 7.38
CA ASP A 67 -12.11 -11.16 8.22
C ASP A 67 -10.57 -11.33 8.18
N LYS A 68 -10.12 -12.51 7.76
CA LYS A 68 -8.72 -12.85 7.58
C LYS A 68 -8.54 -13.55 6.25
N ILE A 69 -7.57 -13.09 5.47
CA ILE A 69 -7.15 -13.74 4.23
C ILE A 69 -5.66 -14.08 4.28
N VAL A 70 -5.23 -14.99 3.41
CA VAL A 70 -3.82 -15.31 3.21
C VAL A 70 -3.41 -14.80 1.84
N ALA A 71 -2.41 -13.92 1.78
CA ALA A 71 -1.86 -13.40 0.53
C ALA A 71 -0.35 -13.63 0.46
N LYS A 72 0.16 -13.76 -0.77
CA LYS A 72 1.61 -13.87 -1.01
C LYS A 72 2.25 -12.50 -0.90
N LYS A 73 3.22 -12.38 -0.01
CA LYS A 73 4.15 -11.25 0.08
C LYS A 73 5.42 -11.57 -0.68
N SER A 74 5.81 -10.66 -1.57
CA SER A 74 7.02 -10.77 -2.38
C SER A 74 7.59 -9.37 -2.62
N HIS A 75 8.05 -8.73 -1.53
CA HIS A 75 8.58 -7.36 -1.59
C HIS A 75 9.50 -7.06 -0.41
N GLN A 76 10.38 -6.08 -0.59
CA GLN A 76 11.30 -5.57 0.43
C GLN A 76 10.88 -4.20 0.98
N GLU A 77 9.99 -3.48 0.29
CA GLU A 77 9.53 -2.14 0.69
C GLU A 77 8.10 -2.19 1.25
N TYR A 78 7.77 -1.34 2.21
CA TYR A 78 6.44 -1.34 2.84
C TYR A 78 5.98 0.09 3.12
N VAL A 79 4.66 0.28 3.20
CA VAL A 79 4.08 1.56 3.63
C VAL A 79 4.19 1.68 5.14
N ILE A 80 4.76 2.77 5.63
CA ILE A 80 4.92 3.02 7.06
C ILE A 80 3.57 3.44 7.63
N LYS A 81 2.93 2.55 8.41
CA LYS A 81 1.59 2.76 8.98
C LYS A 81 1.42 4.12 9.68
N SER A 82 2.39 4.53 10.49
CA SER A 82 2.33 5.80 11.24
C SER A 82 2.34 7.04 10.34
N SER A 83 2.93 6.97 9.14
CA SER A 83 2.95 8.10 8.20
C SER A 83 1.57 8.41 7.63
N LEU A 84 0.67 7.43 7.57
CA LEU A 84 -0.69 7.58 7.04
C LEU A 84 -1.61 8.38 7.97
N THR A 85 -1.26 8.55 9.25
CA THR A 85 -2.06 9.33 10.21
C THR A 85 -2.21 10.81 9.85
N LYS A 86 -1.40 11.30 8.91
CA LYS A 86 -1.39 12.68 8.43
C LYS A 86 -1.96 12.82 7.01
N THR A 87 -2.47 11.73 6.43
CA THR A 87 -2.97 11.69 5.06
C THR A 87 -4.49 11.46 5.07
N GLU A 88 -5.11 11.57 3.89
CA GLU A 88 -6.53 11.25 3.68
C GLU A 88 -6.79 9.75 3.50
N LEU A 89 -5.75 8.91 3.54
CA LEU A 89 -5.87 7.48 3.29
C LEU A 89 -6.36 6.73 4.53
N GLU A 90 -7.39 5.91 4.35
CA GLU A 90 -7.87 4.98 5.37
C GLU A 90 -7.09 3.66 5.34
N ILE A 91 -6.80 3.11 6.51
CA ILE A 91 -6.19 1.78 6.65
C ILE A 91 -7.30 0.75 6.74
N THR A 92 -7.57 0.05 5.64
CA THR A 92 -8.66 -0.92 5.53
C THR A 92 -8.23 -2.38 5.76
N ALA A 93 -6.92 -2.68 5.74
CA ALA A 93 -6.37 -3.98 6.08
C ALA A 93 -4.93 -3.88 6.63
N VAL A 94 -4.51 -4.85 7.46
CA VAL A 94 -3.16 -4.90 8.05
C VAL A 94 -2.63 -6.33 8.12
N SER A 95 -1.32 -6.50 7.98
CA SER A 95 -0.61 -7.73 8.37
C SER A 95 0.18 -7.54 9.67
N LYS A 96 0.50 -8.66 10.34
CA LYS A 96 1.34 -8.67 11.56
C LYS A 96 2.82 -8.51 11.26
#